data_AF-A0A2N6NMP6-F1
#
_entry.id   AF-A0A2N6NMP6-F1
#
_cell.length_a   1.000
_cell.length_b   1.000
_cell.length_c   1.000
_cell.angle_alpha   90.00
_cell.angle_beta   90.00
_cell.angle_gamma   90.00
#
_symmetry.space_group_name_H-M   'P 1'
#
loop_
_entity.id
_entity.type
_entity.pdbx_description
1 polymer ?
#
loop_
_entity_poly.entity_id
_entity_poly.type
_entity_poly.pdbx_seq_one_letter_code
_entity_poly.pdbx_strand_id
1 'polypeptide(L)'
;MAESEAPSVDPNAITTAPDQDSFTLVPVIRDLLRTRYCAPGTVFLVEGIEIIPVSKTGRWQAVRLLLGDGDLCVQALLGADCHRFVETGEVSPGFYIKVDQFDLEWEAMDSEDGPAGAETIKKMVFLALHDLITIGWNDPYRAMIQQYRGEAVTADENLSSKKDERKESELQMMPPSPSLAPGAAAREEPITVKTEPPSSGYGDDFDMDDAFENMERIVFPNSKKASTPKAAPSSRARGPVALPRDWADHQVPLKLTILHAIPSLPYAQNWTCNILAIIASLSPVESSYLPPYKQRTARLTDPSTAKQVHLTVFLDPESFNPAVGSAVLLTGVKNHRFDGGSLKKYASDVKNGKEWWFEDPVDLAWCDVAGIKSWWKEMEGL
;
A
#
# COMPACT_ATOMS: atom_id res chain seq x y z
N MET A 1 -41.50 -13.71 3.59
CA MET A 1 -40.11 -13.23 3.62
C MET A 1 -39.25 -14.47 3.54
N ALA A 2 -38.54 -14.67 2.43
CA ALA A 2 -37.66 -15.83 2.28
C ALA A 2 -36.38 -15.52 3.07
N GLU A 3 -36.08 -16.32 4.08
CA GLU A 3 -34.74 -16.36 4.68
C GLU A 3 -33.76 -16.72 3.57
N SER A 4 -32.91 -15.77 3.23
CA SER A 4 -31.71 -15.99 2.42
C SER A 4 -30.77 -16.85 3.25
N GLU A 5 -30.89 -18.18 3.12
CA GLU A 5 -29.96 -19.13 3.71
C GLU A 5 -28.56 -18.81 3.16
N ALA A 6 -27.64 -18.41 4.04
CA ALA A 6 -26.28 -18.08 3.65
C ALA A 6 -25.65 -19.34 3.01
N PRO A 7 -24.95 -19.22 1.88
CA PRO A 7 -24.24 -20.34 1.27
C PRO A 7 -23.30 -20.98 2.31
N SER A 8 -23.58 -22.24 2.70
CA SER A 8 -22.79 -22.92 3.73
C SER A 8 -21.47 -23.39 3.13
N VAL A 9 -20.47 -22.52 3.20
CA VAL A 9 -19.09 -22.89 2.88
C VAL A 9 -18.45 -23.53 4.12
N ASP A 10 -17.75 -24.65 3.93
CA ASP A 10 -17.01 -25.29 5.03
C ASP A 10 -15.86 -24.37 5.51
N PRO A 11 -15.93 -23.84 6.74
CA PRO A 11 -14.91 -22.96 7.28
C PRO A 11 -13.59 -23.69 7.61
N ASN A 12 -13.54 -25.03 7.50
CA ASN A 12 -12.34 -25.83 7.71
C ASN A 12 -11.62 -26.26 6.42
N ALA A 13 -12.07 -25.80 5.25
CA ALA A 13 -11.38 -25.99 3.98
C ALA A 13 -10.12 -25.10 3.87
N ILE A 14 -9.13 -25.38 4.73
CA ILE A 14 -7.94 -24.55 4.94
C ILE A 14 -6.83 -24.91 3.94
N THR A 15 -6.38 -23.90 3.19
CA THR A 15 -5.12 -23.91 2.46
C THR A 15 -4.12 -23.02 3.18
N THR A 16 -3.00 -23.58 3.63
CA THR A 16 -1.96 -22.86 4.39
C THR A 16 -1.08 -22.00 3.47
N ALA A 17 -0.67 -20.83 3.95
CA ALA A 17 0.30 -20.00 3.26
C ALA A 17 1.69 -20.66 3.20
N PRO A 18 2.53 -20.34 2.20
CA PRO A 18 3.92 -20.79 2.18
C PRO A 18 4.63 -20.40 3.49
N ASP A 19 5.43 -21.31 4.04
CA ASP A 19 6.16 -21.12 5.30
C ASP A 19 5.29 -20.99 6.56
N GLN A 20 4.04 -21.45 6.54
CA GLN A 20 3.17 -21.56 7.73
C GLN A 20 2.87 -23.02 8.06
N ASP A 21 2.82 -23.32 9.36
CA ASP A 21 2.44 -24.64 9.86
C ASP A 21 0.94 -24.93 9.61
N SER A 22 0.59 -26.21 9.55
CA SER A 22 -0.81 -26.64 9.52
C SER A 22 -1.54 -26.15 10.76
N PHE A 23 -2.72 -25.56 10.57
CA PHE A 23 -3.58 -25.06 11.64
C PHE A 23 -5.03 -25.51 11.44
N THR A 24 -5.81 -25.40 12.51
CA THR A 24 -7.26 -25.62 12.51
C THR A 24 -7.95 -24.39 13.04
N LEU A 25 -9.10 -24.04 12.47
CA LEU A 25 -9.93 -22.96 13.01
C LEU A 25 -10.58 -23.45 14.31
N VAL A 26 -10.37 -22.72 15.40
CA VAL A 26 -10.91 -23.05 16.71
C VAL A 26 -11.96 -22.00 17.05
N PRO A 27 -13.21 -22.39 17.36
CA PRO A 27 -14.21 -21.46 17.84
C PRO A 27 -13.78 -20.82 19.17
N VAL A 28 -13.65 -19.50 19.18
CA VAL A 28 -13.08 -18.71 20.28
C VAL A 28 -13.96 -17.54 20.68
N ILE A 29 -14.84 -17.05 19.81
CA ILE A 29 -15.61 -15.81 20.01
C ILE A 29 -16.54 -15.98 21.21
N ARG A 30 -17.15 -17.16 21.40
CA ARG A 30 -18.00 -17.44 22.56
C ARG A 30 -17.22 -17.35 23.87
N ASP A 31 -16.02 -17.92 23.91
CA ASP A 31 -15.17 -17.87 25.10
C ASP A 31 -14.56 -16.48 25.32
N LEU A 32 -14.23 -15.77 24.25
CA LEU A 32 -13.79 -14.39 24.29
C LEU A 32 -14.86 -13.48 24.90
N LEU A 33 -16.13 -13.63 24.51
CA LEU A 33 -17.23 -12.87 25.10
C LEU A 33 -17.45 -13.20 26.59
N ARG A 34 -17.21 -14.45 26.98
CA ARG A 34 -17.38 -14.93 28.37
C ARG A 34 -16.22 -14.51 29.28
N THR A 35 -14.98 -14.66 28.80
CA THR A 35 -13.76 -14.51 29.60
C THR A 35 -13.10 -13.15 29.42
N ARG A 36 -13.46 -12.42 28.37
CA ARG A 36 -12.78 -11.18 27.92
C ARG A 36 -11.30 -11.40 27.61
N TYR A 37 -10.93 -12.64 27.32
CA TYR A 37 -9.57 -13.02 27.00
C TYR A 37 -9.57 -13.75 25.66
N CYS A 38 -8.75 -13.26 24.73
CA CYS A 38 -8.34 -14.04 23.58
C CYS A 38 -6.86 -14.35 23.73
N ALA A 39 -6.45 -15.58 23.42
CA ALA A 39 -5.03 -15.91 23.41
C ALA A 39 -4.35 -15.20 22.22
N PRO A 40 -3.16 -14.60 22.41
CA PRO A 40 -2.33 -14.20 21.28
C PRO A 40 -2.10 -15.38 20.32
N GLY A 41 -2.10 -15.12 19.02
CA GLY A 41 -2.02 -16.17 18.01
C GLY A 41 -3.37 -16.79 17.64
N THR A 42 -4.49 -16.18 18.05
CA THR A 42 -5.83 -16.65 17.68
C THR A 42 -6.08 -16.44 16.18
N VAL A 43 -6.71 -17.43 15.56
CA VAL A 43 -6.99 -17.45 14.12
C VAL A 43 -8.45 -17.11 13.86
N PHE A 44 -8.68 -16.22 12.89
CA PHE A 44 -10.00 -15.86 12.39
C PHE A 44 -10.06 -15.97 10.87
N LEU A 45 -11.21 -16.35 10.33
CA LEU A 45 -11.55 -16.21 8.92
C LEU A 45 -12.04 -14.77 8.66
N VAL A 46 -11.47 -14.09 7.68
CA VAL A 46 -11.96 -12.79 7.23
C VAL A 46 -13.15 -13.02 6.32
N GLU A 47 -14.35 -12.75 6.79
CA GLU A 47 -15.59 -12.94 6.04
C GLU A 47 -15.99 -11.70 5.25
N GLY A 48 -15.64 -10.51 5.74
CA GLY A 48 -16.02 -9.25 5.12
C GLY A 48 -15.02 -8.15 5.42
N ILE A 49 -14.92 -7.20 4.49
CA ILE A 49 -14.11 -5.99 4.64
C ILE A 49 -14.94 -4.81 4.17
N GLU A 50 -14.98 -3.76 4.98
CA GLU A 50 -15.67 -2.52 4.68
C GLU A 50 -14.78 -1.33 5.00
N ILE A 51 -14.66 -0.40 4.06
CA ILE A 51 -13.88 0.83 4.21
C ILE A 51 -14.86 1.98 4.39
N ILE A 52 -14.89 2.55 5.59
CA ILE A 52 -15.84 3.57 6.01
C ILE A 52 -15.13 4.93 6.04
N PRO A 53 -15.53 5.92 5.22
CA PRO A 53 -14.96 7.26 5.31
C PRO A 53 -15.42 7.96 6.60
N VAL A 54 -14.46 8.37 7.42
CA VAL A 54 -14.71 9.06 8.70
C VAL A 54 -14.75 10.57 8.52
N SER A 55 -14.07 11.10 7.50
CA SER A 55 -14.12 12.54 7.17
C SER A 55 -14.95 12.82 5.94
N LYS A 56 -15.57 14.02 5.90
CA LYS A 56 -16.29 14.53 4.71
C LYS A 56 -15.42 14.61 3.46
N THR A 57 -14.10 14.72 3.64
CA THR A 57 -13.11 14.75 2.56
C THR A 57 -12.68 13.35 2.11
N GLY A 58 -13.08 12.28 2.81
CA GLY A 58 -12.64 10.91 2.56
C GLY A 58 -11.17 10.64 2.91
N ARG A 59 -10.44 11.65 3.42
CA ARG A 59 -9.03 11.55 3.81
C ARG A 59 -8.80 10.58 4.96
N TRP A 60 -9.75 10.49 5.88
CA TRP A 60 -9.70 9.57 7.01
C TRP A 60 -10.68 8.44 6.78
N GLN A 61 -10.20 7.21 6.89
CA GLN A 61 -10.96 6.00 6.65
C GLN A 61 -10.79 5.07 7.85
N ALA A 62 -11.86 4.39 8.22
CA ALA A 62 -11.85 3.28 9.16
C ALA A 62 -12.05 2.00 8.35
N VAL A 63 -11.23 0.99 8.61
CA VAL A 63 -11.36 -0.32 7.97
C VAL A 63 -12.00 -1.27 8.97
N ARG A 64 -13.22 -1.70 8.68
CA ARG A 64 -13.97 -2.68 9.47
C ARG A 64 -13.83 -4.05 8.83
N LEU A 65 -13.43 -5.03 9.62
CA LEU A 65 -13.40 -6.44 9.23
C LEU A 65 -14.56 -7.18 9.92
N LEU A 66 -15.12 -8.16 9.22
CA LEU A 66 -15.97 -9.18 9.81
C LEU A 66 -15.14 -10.44 9.96
N LEU A 67 -14.92 -10.88 11.20
CA LEU A 67 -14.06 -12.00 11.55
C LEU A 67 -14.89 -13.18 12.05
N GLY A 68 -14.79 -14.33 11.39
CA GLY A 68 -15.42 -15.59 11.75
C GLY A 68 -14.47 -16.52 12.49
N ASP A 69 -14.98 -17.29 13.46
CA ASP A 69 -14.26 -18.41 14.08
C ASP A 69 -14.79 -19.78 13.64
N GLY A 70 -15.66 -19.80 12.62
CA GLY A 70 -16.34 -20.98 12.09
C GLY A 70 -17.74 -21.20 12.68
N ASP A 71 -18.03 -20.63 13.85
CA ASP A 71 -19.34 -20.73 14.51
C ASP A 71 -20.04 -19.36 14.61
N LEU A 72 -19.29 -18.33 14.97
CA LEU A 72 -19.76 -16.97 15.18
C LEU A 72 -18.89 -15.99 14.37
N CYS A 73 -19.45 -14.80 14.13
CA CYS A 73 -18.70 -13.68 13.57
C CYS A 73 -18.65 -12.54 14.58
N VAL A 74 -17.54 -11.81 14.59
CA VAL A 74 -17.33 -10.61 15.41
C VAL A 74 -16.83 -9.48 14.50
N GLN A 75 -17.26 -8.26 14.79
CA GLN A 75 -16.73 -7.10 14.08
C GLN A 75 -15.38 -6.70 14.66
N ALA A 76 -14.48 -6.28 13.79
CA ALA A 76 -13.17 -5.79 14.18
C ALA A 76 -12.85 -4.49 13.46
N LEU A 77 -12.21 -3.56 14.16
CA LEU A 77 -11.64 -2.35 13.61
C LEU A 77 -10.14 -2.55 13.46
N LEU A 78 -9.66 -2.29 12.25
CA LEU A 78 -8.25 -2.41 11.95
C LEU A 78 -7.55 -1.12 12.36
N GLY A 79 -6.47 -1.23 13.14
CA GLY A 79 -5.60 -0.10 13.46
C GLY A 79 -5.01 0.52 12.19
N ALA A 80 -4.72 1.84 12.23
CA ALA A 80 -4.24 2.59 11.06
C ALA A 80 -2.97 1.97 10.44
N ASP A 81 -2.09 1.43 11.28
CA ASP A 81 -0.87 0.75 10.84
C ASP A 81 -1.15 -0.51 10.01
N CYS A 82 -2.33 -1.12 10.17
CA CYS A 82 -2.71 -2.33 9.46
C CYS A 82 -3.59 -2.05 8.23
N HIS A 83 -4.09 -0.83 8.01
CA HIS A 83 -4.96 -0.49 6.85
C HIS A 83 -4.32 -0.88 5.51
N ARG A 84 -3.01 -0.67 5.40
CA ARG A 84 -2.19 -1.07 4.24
C ARG A 84 -2.31 -2.55 3.86
N PHE A 85 -2.58 -3.46 4.80
CA PHE A 85 -2.73 -4.90 4.47
C PHE A 85 -3.99 -5.17 3.65
N VAL A 86 -5.05 -4.39 3.89
CA VAL A 86 -6.28 -4.45 3.10
C VAL A 86 -6.06 -3.78 1.73
N GLU A 87 -5.38 -2.62 1.70
CA GLU A 87 -5.07 -1.92 0.44
C GLU A 87 -4.16 -2.73 -0.50
N THR A 88 -3.23 -3.50 0.07
CA THR A 88 -2.31 -4.37 -0.68
C THR A 88 -2.93 -5.72 -1.06
N GLY A 89 -4.11 -6.05 -0.52
CA GLY A 89 -4.75 -7.35 -0.70
C GLY A 89 -4.13 -8.49 0.11
N GLU A 90 -3.19 -8.19 1.02
CA GLU A 90 -2.65 -9.18 1.96
C GLU A 90 -3.71 -9.68 2.94
N VAL A 91 -4.70 -8.86 3.24
CA VAL A 91 -5.94 -9.22 3.94
C VAL A 91 -7.10 -9.03 2.98
N SER A 92 -7.86 -10.10 2.75
CA SER A 92 -9.01 -10.11 1.85
C SER A 92 -10.07 -11.10 2.34
N PRO A 93 -11.35 -10.96 1.93
CA PRO A 93 -12.37 -11.94 2.26
C PRO A 93 -11.95 -13.36 1.83
N GLY A 94 -12.16 -14.34 2.72
CA GLY A 94 -11.73 -15.72 2.58
C GLY A 94 -10.31 -16.02 3.08
N PHE A 95 -9.63 -15.07 3.71
CA PHE A 95 -8.28 -15.27 4.26
C PHE A 95 -8.35 -15.64 5.74
N TYR A 96 -7.48 -16.53 6.20
CA TYR A 96 -7.25 -16.78 7.62
C TYR A 96 -6.17 -15.85 8.12
N ILE A 97 -6.50 -15.05 9.13
CA ILE A 97 -5.56 -14.17 9.81
C ILE A 97 -5.29 -14.69 11.22
N LYS A 98 -4.03 -14.63 11.63
CA LYS A 98 -3.59 -14.83 13.00
C LYS A 98 -3.39 -13.47 13.65
N VAL A 99 -4.02 -13.25 14.79
CA VAL A 99 -4.00 -11.98 15.52
C VAL A 99 -3.08 -12.12 16.73
N ASP A 100 -2.04 -11.30 16.81
CA ASP A 100 -1.06 -11.32 17.89
C ASP A 100 -1.30 -10.22 18.93
N GLN A 101 -1.80 -9.04 18.49
CA GLN A 101 -2.14 -7.92 19.37
C GLN A 101 -3.51 -7.33 19.03
N PHE A 102 -4.39 -7.27 20.02
CA PHE A 102 -5.73 -6.72 19.89
C PHE A 102 -6.25 -6.21 21.24
N ASP A 103 -7.21 -5.29 21.19
CA ASP A 103 -8.02 -4.87 22.34
C ASP A 103 -9.48 -5.29 22.13
N LEU A 104 -10.15 -5.66 23.22
CA LEU A 104 -11.57 -6.00 23.23
C LEU A 104 -12.36 -4.81 23.77
N GLU A 105 -13.11 -4.15 22.90
CA GLU A 105 -13.86 -2.93 23.24
C GLU A 105 -15.37 -3.20 23.33
N TRP A 106 -16.00 -2.54 24.30
CA TRP A 106 -17.44 -2.62 24.56
C TRP A 106 -18.04 -1.22 24.50
N GLU A 107 -18.89 -0.99 23.51
CA GLU A 107 -19.54 0.30 23.33
C GLU A 107 -21.04 0.20 23.65
N ALA A 108 -21.55 1.11 24.47
CA ALA A 108 -22.97 1.20 24.74
C ALA A 108 -23.64 1.88 23.54
N MET A 109 -24.55 1.18 22.86
CA MET A 109 -25.42 1.78 21.87
C MET A 109 -26.66 2.34 22.54
N ASP A 110 -26.97 3.59 22.21
CA ASP A 110 -28.26 4.20 22.51
C ASP A 110 -29.33 3.52 21.65
N SER A 111 -30.37 3.01 22.31
CA SER A 111 -31.48 2.34 21.64
C SER A 111 -32.42 3.41 21.08
N GLU A 112 -32.32 3.74 19.78
CA GLU A 112 -33.20 4.75 19.16
C GLU A 112 -34.65 4.28 18.94
N ASP A 113 -34.96 2.98 19.10
CA ASP A 113 -36.31 2.45 18.81
C ASP A 113 -36.79 1.43 19.86
N GLY A 114 -37.34 1.92 20.98
CA GLY A 114 -38.01 1.07 21.98
C GLY A 114 -39.13 1.80 22.73
N PRO A 115 -40.31 1.19 22.93
CA PRO A 115 -41.39 1.79 23.71
C PRO A 115 -40.94 2.02 25.15
N ALA A 116 -41.34 3.17 25.71
CA ALA A 116 -41.00 3.62 27.05
C ALA A 116 -41.24 2.51 28.10
N GLY A 117 -40.17 2.01 28.72
CA GLY A 117 -40.27 1.12 29.88
C GLY A 117 -39.19 0.06 30.07
N ALA A 118 -38.29 -0.17 29.11
CA ALA A 118 -37.15 -1.08 29.31
C ALA A 118 -35.91 -0.57 28.57
N GLU A 119 -35.08 0.23 29.25
CA GLU A 119 -33.73 0.58 28.80
C GLU A 119 -32.85 -0.69 28.78
N THR A 120 -32.96 -1.47 27.71
CA THR A 120 -31.95 -2.47 27.39
C THR A 120 -30.84 -1.76 26.64
N ILE A 121 -29.83 -1.31 27.37
CA ILE A 121 -28.56 -0.81 26.81
C ILE A 121 -28.00 -1.94 25.93
N LYS A 122 -28.10 -1.79 24.60
CA LYS A 122 -27.46 -2.71 23.67
C LYS A 122 -25.97 -2.46 23.75
N LYS A 123 -25.21 -3.42 24.26
CA LYS A 123 -23.74 -3.34 24.25
C LYS A 123 -23.24 -3.98 22.97
N MET A 124 -22.52 -3.20 22.16
CA MET A 124 -21.82 -3.68 20.99
C MET A 124 -20.38 -4.06 21.39
N VAL A 125 -19.88 -5.15 20.81
CA VAL A 125 -18.51 -5.63 21.05
C VAL A 125 -17.77 -5.62 19.74
N PHE A 126 -16.56 -5.08 19.75
CA PHE A 126 -15.65 -5.16 18.61
C PHE A 126 -14.21 -5.41 19.06
N LEU A 127 -13.42 -5.95 18.14
CA LEU A 127 -11.98 -6.14 18.32
C LEU A 127 -11.21 -4.99 17.66
N ALA A 128 -10.38 -4.27 18.40
CA ALA A 128 -9.41 -3.36 17.80
C ALA A 128 -8.12 -4.13 17.51
N LEU A 129 -7.79 -4.34 16.23
CA LEU A 129 -6.63 -5.15 15.82
C LEU A 129 -5.42 -4.24 15.57
N HIS A 130 -4.30 -4.57 16.21
CA HIS A 130 -3.05 -3.79 16.10
C HIS A 130 -1.94 -4.55 15.38
N ASP A 131 -1.91 -5.87 15.50
CA ASP A 131 -0.96 -6.73 14.79
C ASP A 131 -1.62 -8.02 14.33
N LEU A 132 -1.46 -8.31 13.04
CA LEU A 132 -2.00 -9.50 12.40
C LEU A 132 -1.07 -10.00 11.30
N ILE A 133 -1.17 -11.28 11.00
CA ILE A 133 -0.53 -11.90 9.85
C ILE A 133 -1.52 -12.82 9.12
N THR A 134 -1.44 -12.88 7.79
CA THR A 134 -2.20 -13.85 7.00
C THR A 134 -1.49 -15.20 7.03
N ILE A 135 -2.19 -16.26 7.41
CA ILE A 135 -1.62 -17.60 7.57
C ILE A 135 -2.18 -18.64 6.59
N GLY A 136 -3.26 -18.33 5.89
CA GLY A 136 -3.87 -19.21 4.92
C GLY A 136 -5.11 -18.60 4.30
N TRP A 137 -5.84 -19.39 3.53
CA TRP A 137 -7.13 -19.00 2.94
C TRP A 137 -8.06 -20.19 2.75
N ASN A 138 -9.34 -19.87 2.53
CA ASN A 138 -10.39 -20.82 2.22
C ASN A 138 -10.75 -20.72 0.74
N ASP A 139 -10.30 -21.68 -0.06
CA ASP A 139 -10.53 -21.67 -1.52
C ASP A 139 -12.02 -21.71 -1.89
N PRO A 140 -12.87 -22.57 -1.28
CA PRO A 140 -14.31 -22.53 -1.49
C PRO A 140 -14.96 -21.16 -1.20
N TYR A 141 -14.57 -20.51 -0.11
CA TYR A 141 -15.11 -19.21 0.30
C TYR A 141 -14.74 -18.12 -0.70
N ARG A 142 -13.51 -18.16 -1.20
CA ARG A 142 -13.02 -17.22 -2.20
C ARG A 142 -13.72 -17.40 -3.55
N ALA A 143 -13.97 -18.64 -3.96
CA ALA A 143 -14.73 -18.93 -5.18
C ALA A 143 -16.16 -18.39 -5.08
N MET A 144 -16.81 -18.59 -3.93
CA MET A 144 -18.14 -18.05 -3.65
C MET A 144 -18.17 -16.52 -3.73
N ILE A 145 -17.23 -15.83 -3.08
CA ILE A 145 -17.18 -14.35 -3.11
C ILE A 145 -16.93 -13.81 -4.53
N GLN A 146 -16.14 -14.51 -5.35
CA GLN A 146 -15.94 -14.13 -6.75
C GLN A 146 -17.23 -14.23 -7.57
N GLN A 147 -18.08 -15.24 -7.32
CA GLN A 147 -19.38 -15.37 -7.97
C GLN A 147 -20.33 -14.23 -7.59
N TYR A 148 -20.48 -13.93 -6.30
CA TYR A 148 -21.33 -12.81 -5.85
C TYR A 148 -20.84 -11.45 -6.34
N ARG A 149 -19.52 -11.22 -6.40
CA ARG A 149 -18.95 -9.98 -6.95
C ARG A 149 -19.17 -9.89 -8.46
N GLY A 150 -19.14 -11.00 -9.20
CA GLY A 150 -19.42 -11.04 -10.64
C GLY A 150 -20.89 -10.75 -10.96
N GLU A 151 -21.83 -11.27 -10.16
CA GLU A 151 -23.26 -11.04 -10.36
C GLU A 151 -23.68 -9.60 -10.08
N ALA A 152 -23.11 -8.95 -9.06
CA ALA A 152 -23.39 -7.54 -8.74
C ALA A 152 -23.03 -6.58 -9.88
N VAL A 153 -21.98 -6.87 -10.66
CA VAL A 153 -21.57 -6.05 -11.82
C VAL A 153 -22.53 -6.25 -13.01
N THR A 154 -23.08 -7.46 -13.19
CA THR A 154 -24.04 -7.74 -14.27
C THR A 154 -25.47 -7.23 -14.01
N ALA A 155 -25.82 -6.96 -12.75
CA ALA A 155 -27.11 -6.39 -12.37
C ALA A 155 -27.22 -4.89 -12.70
N ASP A 156 -26.11 -4.14 -12.61
CA ASP A 156 -26.09 -2.69 -12.88
C ASP A 156 -26.17 -2.36 -14.38
N GLU A 157 -25.64 -3.21 -15.26
CA GLU A 157 -25.70 -2.98 -16.73
C GLU A 157 -27.12 -3.19 -17.30
N ASN A 158 -27.97 -3.99 -16.65
CA ASN A 158 -29.33 -4.27 -17.12
C ASN A 158 -30.37 -3.20 -16.73
N LEU A 159 -30.01 -2.24 -15.85
CA LEU A 159 -30.88 -1.12 -15.47
C LEU A 159 -30.61 0.18 -16.25
N SER A 160 -29.51 0.25 -17.02
CA SER A 160 -29.13 1.43 -17.80
C SER A 160 -29.73 1.49 -19.22
N SER A 161 -30.38 0.43 -19.70
CA SER A 161 -30.78 0.29 -21.11
C SER A 161 -32.25 0.64 -21.39
N LYS A 162 -32.78 1.74 -20.81
CA LYS A 162 -34.06 2.32 -21.24
C LYS A 162 -34.12 3.85 -21.01
N LYS A 163 -33.44 4.63 -21.85
CA LYS A 163 -34.04 5.86 -22.40
C LYS A 163 -33.23 6.47 -23.54
N ASP A 164 -33.99 7.03 -24.47
CA ASP A 164 -33.63 8.02 -25.48
C ASP A 164 -33.08 7.54 -26.82
N GLU A 165 -33.97 6.87 -27.58
CA GLU A 165 -34.09 7.16 -29.01
C GLU A 165 -34.77 8.53 -29.21
N ARG A 166 -34.06 9.52 -29.76
CA ARG A 166 -34.51 10.29 -30.94
C ARG A 166 -33.52 11.37 -31.40
N LYS A 167 -33.21 11.25 -32.70
CA LYS A 167 -32.89 12.28 -33.71
C LYS A 167 -31.42 12.69 -33.91
N GLU A 168 -30.83 11.89 -34.79
CA GLU A 168 -29.88 12.18 -35.87
C GLU A 168 -30.23 13.43 -36.72
N SER A 169 -29.18 14.16 -37.12
CA SER A 169 -29.00 14.92 -38.38
C SER A 169 -27.67 15.70 -38.31
N GLU A 170 -26.57 15.11 -38.78
CA GLU A 170 -25.81 15.50 -39.98
C GLU A 170 -25.35 16.97 -40.06
N LEU A 171 -24.02 17.20 -40.01
CA LEU A 171 -23.21 17.64 -41.17
C LEU A 171 -21.72 17.85 -40.80
N GLN A 172 -20.94 16.92 -41.36
CA GLN A 172 -19.57 16.95 -41.86
C GLN A 172 -18.79 18.28 -42.07
N MET A 173 -17.46 18.10 -41.95
CA MET A 173 -16.32 18.65 -42.72
C MET A 173 -15.42 19.78 -42.14
N MET A 174 -14.15 19.40 -41.99
CA MET A 174 -12.90 20.16 -41.74
C MET A 174 -12.49 21.09 -42.92
N PRO A 175 -11.28 21.71 -42.96
CA PRO A 175 -10.47 22.50 -42.01
C PRO A 175 -10.07 23.88 -42.65
N PRO A 176 -9.19 24.74 -42.06
CA PRO A 176 -7.75 24.72 -42.44
C PRO A 176 -6.76 25.31 -41.39
N SER A 177 -5.44 25.20 -41.68
CA SER A 177 -4.32 25.99 -41.12
C SER A 177 -3.54 26.63 -42.31
N PRO A 178 -2.43 27.41 -42.20
CA PRO A 178 -1.89 28.33 -41.17
C PRO A 178 -1.37 29.70 -41.76
N SER A 179 -0.56 30.45 -40.99
CA SER A 179 0.36 31.59 -41.30
C SER A 179 -0.07 32.91 -40.62
N LEU A 180 0.76 33.77 -40.00
CA LEU A 180 2.11 34.30 -40.28
C LEU A 180 2.80 34.81 -38.97
N ALA A 181 4.13 34.80 -38.92
CA ALA A 181 5.00 35.68 -38.09
C ALA A 181 5.48 36.89 -38.98
N PRO A 182 6.37 37.86 -38.60
CA PRO A 182 7.30 37.96 -37.44
C PRO A 182 7.59 39.41 -36.88
N GLY A 183 8.51 39.52 -35.90
CA GLY A 183 9.28 40.77 -35.58
C GLY A 183 9.78 40.83 -34.11
N ALA A 184 11.06 40.52 -33.82
CA ALA A 184 12.22 41.43 -33.63
C ALA A 184 12.24 42.17 -32.26
N ALA A 185 13.32 42.37 -31.50
CA ALA A 185 14.74 41.95 -31.48
C ALA A 185 15.39 42.42 -30.14
N ALA A 186 16.43 41.71 -29.66
CA ALA A 186 17.60 42.14 -28.84
C ALA A 186 17.36 42.77 -27.42
N ARG A 187 18.20 42.68 -26.37
CA ARG A 187 19.67 42.54 -26.27
C ARG A 187 20.18 42.35 -24.81
N GLU A 188 21.24 41.54 -24.67
CA GLU A 188 22.45 41.46 -23.77
C GLU A 188 22.49 41.78 -22.25
N GLU A 189 23.28 40.93 -21.54
CA GLU A 189 23.71 40.88 -20.12
C GLU A 189 24.77 41.94 -19.69
N PRO A 190 25.28 42.02 -18.42
CA PRO A 190 26.38 41.13 -17.95
C PRO A 190 26.51 40.84 -16.41
N ILE A 191 27.42 39.89 -16.15
CA ILE A 191 27.87 39.17 -14.95
C ILE A 191 28.68 40.01 -13.92
N THR A 192 28.64 39.68 -12.62
CA THR A 192 29.82 39.80 -11.72
C THR A 192 29.80 38.80 -10.54
N VAL A 193 30.96 38.17 -10.31
CA VAL A 193 31.30 37.12 -9.32
C VAL A 193 32.03 37.72 -8.11
N LYS A 194 31.86 37.17 -6.88
CA LYS A 194 32.96 36.85 -5.92
C LYS A 194 32.55 36.26 -4.54
N THR A 195 33.09 35.05 -4.28
CA THR A 195 33.78 34.50 -3.08
C THR A 195 33.08 34.19 -1.73
N GLU A 196 33.24 32.94 -1.25
CA GLU A 196 32.96 32.34 0.09
C GLU A 196 34.08 32.63 1.14
N PRO A 197 34.19 32.00 2.37
CA PRO A 197 33.31 31.17 3.25
C PRO A 197 33.42 31.65 4.76
N PRO A 198 33.31 30.81 5.84
CA PRO A 198 32.31 29.83 6.32
C PRO A 198 31.76 30.15 7.74
N SER A 199 30.57 29.66 8.14
CA SER A 199 30.29 29.31 9.56
C SER A 199 28.95 28.61 9.77
N SER A 200 29.01 27.45 10.45
CA SER A 200 28.01 26.82 11.35
C SER A 200 26.58 27.37 11.44
N GLY A 201 25.59 26.50 11.24
CA GLY A 201 24.22 26.73 11.70
C GLY A 201 23.36 25.47 11.61
N TYR A 202 22.99 24.93 12.78
CA TYR A 202 21.85 24.02 12.92
C TYR A 202 20.56 24.73 12.45
N GLY A 203 19.67 23.99 11.80
CA GLY A 203 18.26 24.33 11.53
C GLY A 203 17.65 23.12 10.80
N ASP A 204 16.79 22.29 11.38
CA ASP A 204 15.50 22.57 12.03
C ASP A 204 14.65 23.57 11.24
N ASP A 205 13.69 23.02 10.50
CA ASP A 205 12.50 23.65 9.92
C ASP A 205 11.66 22.50 9.32
N PHE A 206 11.13 21.63 10.21
CA PHE A 206 9.94 20.86 9.89
C PHE A 206 8.73 21.77 10.08
N ASP A 207 7.91 21.85 9.05
CA ASP A 207 6.67 22.63 8.91
C ASP A 207 5.61 22.22 9.96
N MET A 208 5.84 22.57 11.24
CA MET A 208 4.91 22.37 12.37
C MET A 208 4.07 23.63 12.68
N ASP A 209 4.45 24.79 12.15
CA ASP A 209 3.79 26.06 12.48
C ASP A 209 2.35 26.14 11.91
N ASP A 210 2.10 25.52 10.74
CA ASP A 210 0.76 25.49 10.13
C ASP A 210 -0.26 24.65 10.92
N ALA A 211 0.20 23.64 11.67
CA ALA A 211 -0.68 22.79 12.48
C ALA A 211 -1.09 23.47 13.80
N PHE A 212 -0.22 24.31 14.38
CA PHE A 212 -0.49 25.02 15.62
C PHE A 212 -1.36 26.27 15.39
N GLU A 213 -1.16 26.98 14.27
CA GLU A 213 -1.98 28.15 13.92
C GLU A 213 -3.47 27.80 13.72
N ASN A 214 -3.75 26.60 13.21
CA ASN A 214 -5.12 26.16 12.98
C ASN A 214 -5.82 25.73 14.29
N MET A 215 -5.05 25.35 15.32
CA MET A 215 -5.56 25.06 16.67
C MET A 215 -5.78 26.34 17.47
N GLU A 216 -4.89 27.33 17.38
CA GLU A 216 -5.05 28.62 18.06
C GLU A 216 -6.26 29.43 17.54
N ARG A 217 -6.61 29.33 16.25
CA ARG A 217 -7.80 29.98 15.67
C ARG A 217 -9.13 29.49 16.24
N ILE A 218 -9.18 28.25 16.72
CA ILE A 218 -10.38 27.66 17.32
C ILE A 218 -10.50 28.06 18.80
N VAL A 219 -9.38 28.35 19.46
CA VAL A 219 -9.33 28.58 20.93
C VAL A 219 -9.29 30.07 21.31
N PHE A 220 -8.73 30.96 20.47
CA PHE A 220 -8.65 32.41 20.77
C PHE A 220 -9.08 33.27 19.56
N PRO A 221 -10.35 33.71 19.47
CA PRO A 221 -10.87 34.39 18.27
C PRO A 221 -10.39 35.83 18.07
N ASN A 222 -9.35 36.30 18.77
CA ASN A 222 -8.92 37.69 18.66
C ASN A 222 -7.40 37.86 18.76
N SER A 223 -6.69 37.51 17.69
CA SER A 223 -5.44 38.21 17.37
C SER A 223 -5.33 38.43 15.86
N LYS A 224 -5.26 39.69 15.45
CA LYS A 224 -4.96 40.10 14.07
C LYS A 224 -3.45 40.30 13.99
N LYS A 225 -2.75 39.51 13.18
CA LYS A 225 -1.42 39.88 12.66
C LYS A 225 -1.35 39.68 11.15
N ALA A 226 -0.66 40.63 10.54
CA ALA A 226 -0.70 40.98 9.14
C ALA A 226 0.07 39.99 8.26
N SER A 227 -0.49 39.71 7.09
CA SER A 227 0.13 38.93 6.01
C SER A 227 1.27 39.70 5.36
N THR A 228 2.48 39.14 5.39
CA THR A 228 3.59 39.52 4.50
C THR A 228 3.50 38.74 3.17
N PRO A 229 3.99 39.30 2.04
CA PRO A 229 3.73 38.75 0.72
C PRO A 229 4.57 37.50 0.41
N LYS A 230 3.91 36.54 -0.22
CA LYS A 230 4.43 35.27 -0.75
C LYS A 230 5.60 35.52 -1.72
N ALA A 231 6.82 35.21 -1.30
CA ALA A 231 7.97 35.13 -2.21
C ALA A 231 7.85 33.87 -3.08
N ALA A 232 8.08 34.02 -4.38
CA ALA A 232 8.06 32.95 -5.37
C ALA A 232 9.09 31.85 -5.04
N PRO A 233 8.83 30.57 -5.40
CA PRO A 233 9.71 29.46 -5.05
C PRO A 233 11.04 29.58 -5.79
N SER A 234 12.08 29.94 -5.03
CA SER A 234 13.49 29.77 -5.39
C SER A 234 13.77 28.29 -5.70
N SER A 235 14.47 28.05 -6.81
CA SER A 235 14.93 26.73 -7.25
C SER A 235 15.89 26.11 -6.23
N ARG A 236 15.36 25.38 -5.25
CA ARG A 236 16.16 24.52 -4.37
C ARG A 236 16.77 23.39 -5.20
N ALA A 237 18.08 23.16 -5.02
CA ALA A 237 18.75 21.97 -5.50
C ALA A 237 17.94 20.73 -5.09
N ARG A 238 17.45 19.98 -6.08
CA ARG A 238 16.59 18.81 -5.83
C ARG A 238 17.47 17.70 -5.25
N GLY A 239 17.37 17.48 -3.94
CA GLY A 239 17.95 16.30 -3.28
C GLY A 239 17.34 15.00 -3.83
N PRO A 240 17.90 13.83 -3.44
CA PRO A 240 17.44 12.54 -3.95
C PRO A 240 15.96 12.29 -3.60
N VAL A 241 15.21 11.81 -4.58
CA VAL A 241 13.78 11.54 -4.46
C VAL A 241 13.57 10.23 -3.72
N ALA A 242 12.84 10.25 -2.61
CA ALA A 242 12.61 9.05 -1.81
C ALA A 242 11.52 8.15 -2.40
N LEU A 243 10.45 8.74 -2.97
CA LEU A 243 9.28 8.00 -3.40
C LEU A 243 9.19 7.95 -4.93
N PRO A 244 9.02 6.76 -5.53
CA PRO A 244 8.94 6.62 -6.99
C PRO A 244 7.81 7.44 -7.64
N ARG A 245 6.73 7.71 -6.88
CA ARG A 245 5.61 8.52 -7.37
C ARG A 245 6.06 9.93 -7.78
N ASP A 246 7.05 10.45 -7.08
CA ASP A 246 7.61 11.79 -7.26
C ASP A 246 8.79 11.78 -8.26
N TRP A 247 9.18 10.58 -8.75
CA TRP A 247 10.25 10.38 -9.72
C TRP A 247 9.69 10.47 -11.15
N ALA A 248 9.71 11.68 -11.70
CA ALA A 248 9.24 11.98 -13.06
C ALA A 248 10.39 12.05 -14.09
N ASP A 249 11.59 12.37 -13.63
CA ASP A 249 12.81 12.43 -14.45
C ASP A 249 13.81 11.42 -13.89
N HIS A 250 14.17 10.42 -14.72
CA HIS A 250 15.05 9.33 -14.30
C HIS A 250 16.49 9.80 -14.02
N GLN A 251 16.88 10.98 -14.50
CA GLN A 251 18.19 11.56 -14.21
C GLN A 251 18.27 12.20 -12.82
N VAL A 252 17.13 12.43 -12.16
CA VAL A 252 17.11 12.85 -10.75
C VAL A 252 17.40 11.63 -9.88
N PRO A 253 18.39 11.68 -8.96
CA PRO A 253 18.73 10.51 -8.14
C PRO A 253 17.59 10.06 -7.23
N LEU A 254 17.41 8.75 -7.08
CA LEU A 254 16.56 8.17 -6.04
C LEU A 254 17.33 8.01 -4.73
N LYS A 255 16.62 8.08 -3.60
CA LYS A 255 17.16 7.63 -2.32
C LYS A 255 17.19 6.11 -2.31
N LEU A 256 18.39 5.55 -2.40
CA LEU A 256 18.63 4.12 -2.34
C LEU A 256 18.74 3.61 -0.90
N THR A 257 18.23 2.40 -0.68
CA THR A 257 18.30 1.64 0.56
C THR A 257 19.17 0.43 0.30
N ILE A 258 20.19 0.24 1.14
CA ILE A 258 21.05 -0.96 1.11
C ILE A 258 20.33 -2.17 1.70
N LEU A 259 20.66 -3.37 1.24
CA LEU A 259 19.97 -4.59 1.66
C LEU A 259 20.10 -4.88 3.16
N HIS A 260 21.25 -4.56 3.77
CA HIS A 260 21.46 -4.72 5.22
C HIS A 260 20.47 -3.91 6.08
N ALA A 261 19.98 -2.77 5.57
CA ALA A 261 19.13 -1.86 6.33
C ALA A 261 17.65 -2.26 6.36
N ILE A 262 17.22 -3.18 5.49
CA ILE A 262 15.82 -3.64 5.35
C ILE A 262 15.15 -4.02 6.69
N PRO A 263 15.81 -4.76 7.61
CA PRO A 263 15.18 -5.21 8.86
C PRO A 263 15.02 -4.07 9.87
N SER A 264 15.79 -2.99 9.71
CA SER A 264 15.85 -1.82 10.59
C SER A 264 15.13 -0.59 10.02
N LEU A 265 14.32 -0.77 8.97
CA LEU A 265 13.55 0.34 8.39
C LEU A 265 12.55 0.91 9.41
N PRO A 266 12.15 2.20 9.28
CA PRO A 266 11.30 2.86 10.27
C PRO A 266 9.98 2.17 10.55
N TYR A 267 9.45 1.46 9.54
CA TYR A 267 8.30 0.58 9.68
C TYR A 267 8.73 -0.85 9.40
N ALA A 268 8.26 -1.74 10.27
CA ALA A 268 8.70 -3.12 10.25
C ALA A 268 8.21 -3.93 9.03
N GLN A 269 7.18 -3.43 8.31
CA GLN A 269 6.68 -3.99 7.07
C GLN A 269 6.05 -2.89 6.20
N ASN A 270 5.92 -3.17 4.90
CA ASN A 270 5.27 -2.36 3.88
C ASN A 270 5.83 -0.93 3.71
N TRP A 271 7.03 -0.66 4.25
CA TRP A 271 7.79 0.56 3.98
C TRP A 271 8.35 0.52 2.56
N THR A 272 8.05 1.58 1.80
CA THR A 272 8.48 1.70 0.40
C THR A 272 9.93 2.18 0.32
N CYS A 273 10.76 1.45 -0.42
CA CYS A 273 12.17 1.76 -0.63
C CYS A 273 12.60 1.52 -2.08
N ASN A 274 13.74 2.11 -2.46
CA ASN A 274 14.38 1.88 -3.76
C ASN A 274 15.74 1.22 -3.51
N ILE A 275 16.13 0.28 -4.36
CA ILE A 275 17.26 -0.61 -4.10
C ILE A 275 18.06 -0.79 -5.39
N LEU A 276 19.39 -0.73 -5.28
CA LEU A 276 20.30 -1.21 -6.30
C LEU A 276 20.93 -2.50 -5.81
N ALA A 277 20.75 -3.59 -6.54
CA ALA A 277 21.23 -4.92 -6.14
C ALA A 277 21.60 -5.78 -7.36
N ILE A 278 22.26 -6.91 -7.14
CA ILE A 278 22.49 -7.96 -8.14
C ILE A 278 21.43 -9.05 -8.00
N ILE A 279 20.93 -9.56 -9.13
CA ILE A 279 20.10 -10.77 -9.16
C ILE A 279 20.99 -12.01 -9.01
N ALA A 280 21.00 -12.61 -7.82
CA ALA A 280 21.75 -13.85 -7.56
C ALA A 280 21.01 -15.10 -8.08
N SER A 281 19.68 -15.09 -8.03
CA SER A 281 18.85 -16.16 -8.63
C SER A 281 17.46 -15.65 -8.94
N LEU A 282 16.79 -16.29 -9.91
CA LEU A 282 15.42 -15.98 -10.32
C LEU A 282 14.62 -17.29 -10.47
N SER A 283 13.44 -17.36 -9.87
CA SER A 283 12.54 -18.52 -10.00
C SER A 283 11.71 -18.44 -11.30
N PRO A 284 11.11 -19.55 -11.75
CA PRO A 284 9.99 -19.48 -12.70
C PRO A 284 8.80 -18.71 -12.10
N VAL A 285 7.80 -18.40 -12.94
CA VAL A 285 6.51 -17.88 -12.44
C VAL A 285 5.75 -19.03 -11.80
N GLU A 286 5.28 -18.80 -10.58
CA GLU A 286 4.56 -19.75 -9.74
C GLU A 286 3.19 -19.20 -9.38
N SER A 287 2.28 -20.08 -8.95
CA SER A 287 0.99 -19.66 -8.40
C SER A 287 1.18 -18.93 -7.07
N SER A 288 0.35 -17.91 -6.82
CA SER A 288 0.35 -17.11 -5.59
C SER A 288 -1.04 -17.09 -4.97
N TYR A 289 -1.07 -16.84 -3.66
CA TYR A 289 -2.30 -16.61 -2.92
C TYR A 289 -2.82 -15.18 -3.02
N LEU A 290 -1.92 -14.22 -3.26
CA LEU A 290 -2.24 -12.81 -3.45
C LEU A 290 -2.60 -12.55 -4.92
N PRO A 291 -3.60 -11.70 -5.22
CA PRO A 291 -3.86 -11.24 -6.58
C PRO A 291 -2.58 -10.70 -7.24
N PRO A 292 -2.29 -11.06 -8.51
CA PRO A 292 -3.12 -11.73 -9.51
C PRO A 292 -3.00 -13.27 -9.52
N TYR A 293 -2.70 -13.87 -8.36
CA TYR A 293 -2.50 -15.31 -8.15
C TYR A 293 -1.33 -15.91 -8.90
N LYS A 294 -0.39 -15.04 -9.26
CA LYS A 294 0.92 -15.41 -9.79
C LYS A 294 1.98 -14.63 -9.05
N GLN A 295 3.14 -15.25 -8.89
CA GLN A 295 4.32 -14.60 -8.34
C GLN A 295 5.58 -15.09 -9.03
N ARG A 296 6.64 -14.32 -8.86
CA ARG A 296 8.01 -14.75 -9.15
C ARG A 296 8.89 -14.34 -7.98
N THR A 297 9.87 -15.15 -7.66
CA THR A 297 10.81 -14.87 -6.57
C THR A 297 12.22 -14.65 -7.13
N ALA A 298 12.97 -13.77 -6.47
CA ALA A 298 14.37 -13.53 -6.76
C ALA A 298 15.18 -13.44 -5.47
N ARG A 299 16.47 -13.79 -5.57
CA ARG A 299 17.45 -13.57 -4.51
C ARG A 299 18.31 -12.38 -4.90
N LEU A 300 18.35 -11.37 -4.04
CA LEU A 300 19.07 -10.13 -4.24
C LEU A 300 20.31 -10.09 -3.36
N THR A 301 21.40 -9.52 -3.87
CA THR A 301 22.63 -9.32 -3.10
C THR A 301 23.28 -7.97 -3.41
N ASP A 302 23.97 -7.40 -2.44
CA ASP A 302 24.72 -6.16 -2.55
C ASP A 302 25.94 -6.20 -1.61
N PRO A 303 26.88 -5.24 -1.72
CA PRO A 303 28.07 -5.21 -0.87
C PRO A 303 27.80 -5.00 0.63
N SER A 304 26.57 -4.64 1.01
CA SER A 304 26.24 -4.31 2.40
C SER A 304 25.99 -5.55 3.26
N THR A 305 25.71 -6.70 2.66
CA THR A 305 25.34 -7.91 3.39
C THR A 305 25.77 -9.18 2.64
N ALA A 306 26.27 -10.16 3.39
CA ALA A 306 26.53 -11.50 2.87
C ALA A 306 25.24 -12.30 2.62
N LYS A 307 24.09 -11.82 3.13
CA LYS A 307 22.80 -12.48 2.98
C LYS A 307 22.16 -12.18 1.63
N GLN A 308 21.60 -13.20 1.00
CA GLN A 308 20.73 -13.01 -0.15
C GLN A 308 19.29 -12.69 0.28
N VAL A 309 18.89 -11.43 0.08
CA VAL A 309 17.54 -10.95 0.44
C VAL A 309 16.51 -11.51 -0.52
N HIS A 310 15.39 -12.00 0.02
CA HIS A 310 14.28 -12.52 -0.78
C HIS A 310 13.43 -11.37 -1.33
N LEU A 311 13.22 -11.34 -2.64
CA LEU A 311 12.21 -10.51 -3.31
C LEU A 311 11.07 -11.40 -3.84
N THR A 312 9.82 -11.05 -3.53
CA THR A 312 8.63 -11.66 -4.15
C THR A 312 7.89 -10.63 -5.01
N VAL A 313 7.64 -10.95 -6.27
CA VAL A 313 7.04 -10.07 -7.26
C VAL A 313 5.66 -10.60 -7.62
N PHE A 314 4.62 -9.82 -7.31
CA PHE A 314 3.24 -10.05 -7.73
C PHE A 314 2.82 -9.14 -8.89
N LEU A 315 3.53 -8.02 -9.07
CA LEU A 315 3.32 -7.09 -10.18
C LEU A 315 3.93 -7.64 -11.47
N ASP A 316 3.07 -8.03 -12.41
CA ASP A 316 3.44 -8.55 -13.74
C ASP A 316 4.64 -9.52 -13.68
N PRO A 317 4.53 -10.64 -12.93
CA PRO A 317 5.66 -11.54 -12.65
C PRO A 317 6.26 -12.15 -13.92
N GLU A 318 5.50 -12.26 -15.00
CA GLU A 318 5.99 -12.67 -16.32
C GLU A 318 6.95 -11.64 -16.94
N SER A 319 6.71 -10.34 -16.70
CA SER A 319 7.52 -9.25 -17.26
C SER A 319 8.83 -9.06 -16.50
N PHE A 320 8.85 -9.34 -15.20
CA PHE A 320 10.04 -9.23 -14.36
C PHE A 320 11.01 -10.38 -14.64
N ASN A 321 11.80 -10.25 -15.71
CA ASN A 321 12.71 -11.30 -16.19
C ASN A 321 14.17 -10.82 -16.33
N PRO A 322 14.79 -10.31 -15.24
CA PRO A 322 16.17 -9.86 -15.32
C PRO A 322 17.15 -11.05 -15.47
N ALA A 323 18.29 -10.81 -16.12
CA ALA A 323 19.35 -11.81 -16.20
C ALA A 323 20.00 -12.06 -14.82
N VAL A 324 20.28 -13.33 -14.49
CA VAL A 324 21.07 -13.65 -13.29
C VAL A 324 22.48 -13.06 -13.45
N GLY A 325 22.96 -12.37 -12.41
CA GLY A 325 24.21 -11.61 -12.40
C GLY A 325 24.09 -10.17 -12.91
N SER A 326 22.91 -9.73 -13.39
CA SER A 326 22.70 -8.32 -13.76
C SER A 326 22.49 -7.44 -12.54
N ALA A 327 22.86 -6.16 -12.67
CA ALA A 327 22.49 -5.14 -11.70
C ALA A 327 21.06 -4.68 -11.98
N VAL A 328 20.24 -4.61 -10.94
CA VAL A 328 18.87 -4.15 -11.05
C VAL A 328 18.64 -2.96 -10.12
N LEU A 329 18.06 -1.90 -10.68
CA LEU A 329 17.45 -0.83 -9.88
C LEU A 329 15.98 -1.16 -9.68
N LEU A 330 15.58 -1.42 -8.44
CA LEU A 330 14.19 -1.67 -8.05
C LEU A 330 13.62 -0.42 -7.40
N THR A 331 12.46 0.04 -7.86
CA THR A 331 11.80 1.24 -7.34
C THR A 331 10.48 0.91 -6.66
N GLY A 332 10.30 1.48 -5.48
CA GLY A 332 9.09 1.32 -4.68
C GLY A 332 8.76 -0.12 -4.34
N VAL A 333 9.76 -0.91 -3.98
CA VAL A 333 9.56 -2.22 -3.35
C VAL A 333 9.28 -2.02 -1.86
N LYS A 334 8.52 -2.93 -1.26
CA LYS A 334 8.05 -2.84 0.12
C LYS A 334 8.77 -3.86 1.00
N ASN A 335 9.24 -3.46 2.18
CA ASN A 335 9.92 -4.38 3.10
C ASN A 335 8.94 -5.32 3.82
N HIS A 336 9.40 -6.51 4.21
CA HIS A 336 8.68 -7.47 5.03
C HIS A 336 9.61 -8.14 6.03
N ARG A 337 9.05 -8.77 7.07
CA ARG A 337 9.81 -9.41 8.16
C ARG A 337 10.32 -10.82 7.82
N PHE A 338 9.91 -11.38 6.69
CA PHE A 338 10.26 -12.75 6.33
C PHE A 338 11.78 -12.90 6.19
N ASP A 339 12.32 -14.03 6.66
CA ASP A 339 13.74 -14.36 6.60
C ASP A 339 14.62 -13.18 7.09
N GLY A 340 14.26 -12.60 8.23
CA GLY A 340 15.02 -11.49 8.82
C GLY A 340 15.12 -10.24 7.95
N GLY A 341 14.19 -10.03 7.00
CA GLY A 341 14.15 -8.91 6.08
C GLY A 341 13.98 -9.37 4.63
N SER A 342 12.82 -9.12 4.05
CA SER A 342 12.50 -9.43 2.65
C SER A 342 11.81 -8.26 1.95
N LEU A 343 11.57 -8.42 0.65
CA LEU A 343 10.97 -7.40 -0.20
C LEU A 343 9.79 -7.99 -0.96
N LYS A 344 8.76 -7.18 -1.17
CA LYS A 344 7.62 -7.51 -2.03
C LYS A 344 7.32 -6.38 -3.01
N LYS A 345 6.86 -6.72 -4.21
CA LYS A 345 6.26 -5.80 -5.17
C LYS A 345 4.84 -6.22 -5.47
N TYR A 346 3.85 -5.41 -5.11
CA TYR A 346 2.44 -5.78 -5.21
C TYR A 346 1.83 -5.40 -6.55
N ALA A 347 0.85 -6.17 -7.00
CA ALA A 347 0.03 -5.80 -8.15
C ALA A 347 -0.80 -4.53 -7.93
N SER A 348 -1.14 -4.20 -6.68
CA SER A 348 -1.74 -2.89 -6.36
C SER A 348 -0.78 -1.71 -6.51
N ASP A 349 0.52 -1.96 -6.68
CA ASP A 349 1.50 -0.92 -6.96
C ASP A 349 1.52 -0.51 -8.46
N VAL A 350 0.68 -1.11 -9.33
CA VAL A 350 0.46 -0.64 -10.70
C VAL A 350 0.09 0.84 -10.67
N LYS A 351 0.97 1.71 -11.18
CA LYS A 351 0.69 3.14 -11.35
C LYS A 351 1.09 3.60 -12.74
N ASN A 352 0.07 3.88 -13.57
CA ASN A 352 0.14 4.60 -14.84
C ASN A 352 1.26 4.14 -15.81
N GLY A 353 1.58 2.83 -15.83
CA GLY A 353 2.59 2.28 -16.75
C GLY A 353 4.02 2.73 -16.48
N LYS A 354 4.34 3.26 -15.28
CA LYS A 354 5.74 3.54 -14.92
C LYS A 354 6.49 2.24 -14.64
N GLU A 355 7.64 2.07 -15.29
CA GLU A 355 8.57 0.98 -15.00
C GLU A 355 9.02 1.04 -13.54
N TRP A 356 9.00 -0.11 -12.87
CA TRP A 356 9.37 -0.22 -11.47
C TRP A 356 10.73 -0.89 -11.27
N TRP A 357 11.32 -1.43 -12.33
CA TRP A 357 12.63 -2.07 -12.31
C TRP A 357 13.39 -1.77 -13.59
N PHE A 358 14.71 -1.69 -13.50
CA PHE A 358 15.61 -1.41 -14.62
C PHE A 358 16.79 -2.37 -14.56
N GLU A 359 17.04 -3.09 -15.66
CA GLU A 359 18.22 -3.93 -15.82
C GLU A 359 19.42 -3.12 -16.30
N ASP A 360 20.57 -3.30 -15.64
CA ASP A 360 21.84 -2.64 -15.92
C ASP A 360 21.68 -1.16 -16.30
N PRO A 361 21.15 -0.31 -15.38
CA PRO A 361 20.80 1.08 -15.69
C PRO A 361 22.03 1.99 -15.78
N VAL A 362 22.94 1.68 -16.71
CA VAL A 362 24.20 2.39 -16.95
C VAL A 362 24.00 3.81 -17.45
N ASP A 363 22.84 4.10 -18.04
CA ASP A 363 22.45 5.43 -18.50
C ASP A 363 22.05 6.36 -17.33
N LEU A 364 21.89 5.82 -16.12
CA LEU A 364 21.62 6.58 -14.90
C LEU A 364 22.94 6.90 -14.21
N ALA A 365 23.54 8.05 -14.53
CA ALA A 365 24.88 8.42 -14.05
C ALA A 365 25.04 8.48 -12.52
N TRP A 366 23.93 8.62 -11.78
CA TRP A 366 23.91 8.63 -10.32
C TRP A 366 23.88 7.22 -9.70
N CYS A 367 23.63 6.19 -10.51
CA CYS A 367 23.52 4.80 -10.09
C CYS A 367 24.87 4.09 -10.29
N ASP A 368 25.49 3.60 -9.21
CA ASP A 368 26.80 2.95 -9.27
C ASP A 368 26.72 1.49 -9.75
N VAL A 369 26.30 1.32 -11.01
CA VAL A 369 26.19 0.01 -11.67
C VAL A 369 27.57 -0.63 -11.86
N ALA A 370 28.59 0.17 -12.18
CA ALA A 370 29.94 -0.33 -12.39
C ALA A 370 30.56 -0.86 -11.10
N GLY A 371 30.39 -0.16 -9.98
CA GLY A 371 30.89 -0.57 -8.67
C GLY A 371 30.26 -1.88 -8.21
N ILE A 372 28.93 -1.98 -8.23
CA ILE A 372 28.23 -3.19 -7.77
C ILE A 372 28.55 -4.42 -8.64
N LYS A 373 28.69 -4.26 -9.96
CA LYS A 373 29.08 -5.37 -10.85
C LYS A 373 30.55 -5.78 -10.69
N SER A 374 31.43 -4.85 -10.37
CA SER A 374 32.85 -5.17 -10.09
C SER A 374 32.96 -5.99 -8.81
N TRP A 375 32.26 -5.58 -7.76
CA TRP A 375 32.16 -6.35 -6.52
C TRP A 375 31.58 -7.77 -6.75
N TRP A 376 30.53 -7.89 -7.55
CA TRP A 376 29.94 -9.21 -7.85
C TRP A 376 30.93 -10.15 -8.55
N LYS A 377 31.72 -9.64 -9.50
CA LYS A 377 32.76 -10.43 -10.16
C LYS A 377 33.85 -10.91 -9.20
N GLU A 378 34.21 -10.09 -8.22
CA GLU A 378 35.16 -10.49 -7.17
C GLU A 378 34.58 -11.59 -6.28
N MET A 379 33.28 -11.51 -5.97
CA MET A 379 32.56 -12.53 -5.20
C MET A 379 32.38 -13.86 -5.96
N GLU A 380 32.12 -13.84 -7.27
CA GLU A 380 32.02 -15.06 -8.10
C GLU A 380 33.38 -15.67 -8.49
N GLY A 381 34.45 -14.87 -8.42
CA GLY A 381 35.82 -15.30 -8.67
C GLY A 381 36.52 -15.93 -7.46
N LEU A 382 35.87 -15.92 -6.30
CA LEU A 382 36.24 -16.62 -5.06
C LEU A 382 35.48 -17.94 -4.94
#